data_AF-A0A527W7Y5-F1
#
_entry.id   AF-A0A527W7Y5-F1
#
_cell.length_a   1.000
_cell.length_b   1.000
_cell.length_c   1.000
_cell.angle_alpha   90.00
_cell.angle_beta   90.00
_cell.angle_gamma   90.00
#
_symmetry.space_group_name_H-M   'P 1'
#
loop_
_entity.id
_entity.type
_entity.pdbx_description
1 polymer ?
#
loop_
_entity_poly.entity_id
_entity_poly.type
_entity_poly.pdbx_seq_one_letter_code
_entity_poly.pdbx_strand_id
1 'polypeptide(L)'
;TNIGSNDTETVGANRSLTVMANETIHVVANSTENIDANHSQTVGLNQTVTVGIARVDTVGAAEARTVGAAQTNTIGATRSVTVGISQSHSIGAGDSWDIGAGQDINIGAGQTVAIGASQATSVGASRSASIASNDATDIGGGHMLKIAKGSKIDVGESGVIDVGKNFTLDAKESITLKTGSAQIVMKKDGTIIIEGKDITVKGSGKVNIKASGDVIIKGSSINEN
;
A
#
# COMPACT_ATOMS: atom_id res chain seq x y z
N THR A 1 61.67 27.81 -2.19
CA THR A 1 62.59 27.01 -1.37
C THR A 1 62.34 25.55 -1.69
N ASN A 2 63.37 24.76 -1.94
CA ASN A 2 63.23 23.32 -2.14
C ASN A 2 63.65 22.62 -0.85
N ILE A 3 62.76 21.81 -0.27
CA ILE A 3 63.07 20.94 0.87
C ILE A 3 63.41 19.55 0.32
N GLY A 4 64.51 18.94 0.76
CA GLY A 4 65.01 17.67 0.21
C GLY A 4 64.37 16.40 0.78
N SER A 5 64.01 16.38 2.07
CA SER A 5 63.44 15.18 2.73
C SER A 5 62.21 15.49 3.58
N ASN A 6 62.38 16.19 4.71
CA ASN A 6 61.30 16.49 5.64
C ASN A 6 61.27 17.99 5.98
N ASP A 7 60.07 18.53 6.18
CA ASP A 7 59.83 19.87 6.74
C ASP A 7 58.96 19.74 7.99
N THR A 8 59.16 20.60 8.99
CA THR A 8 58.36 20.63 10.22
C THR A 8 58.23 22.06 10.69
N GLU A 9 56.98 22.53 10.77
CA GLU A 9 56.65 23.88 11.20
C GLU A 9 55.86 23.82 12.51
N THR A 10 56.13 24.74 13.45
CA THR A 10 55.36 24.87 14.70
C THR A 10 55.02 26.33 14.93
N VAL A 11 53.73 26.62 15.15
CA VAL A 11 53.21 27.95 15.45
C VAL A 11 52.66 27.96 16.87
N GLY A 12 53.25 28.76 17.77
CA GLY A 12 52.92 28.72 19.20
C GLY A 12 51.59 29.37 19.61
N ALA A 13 50.95 30.14 18.72
CA ALA A 13 49.68 30.80 19.00
C ALA A 13 48.72 30.74 17.80
N ASN A 14 48.88 31.65 16.83
CA ASN A 14 47.95 31.81 15.71
C ASN A 14 48.69 31.83 14.37
N ARG A 15 48.09 31.22 13.34
CA ARG A 15 48.52 31.31 11.94
C ARG A 15 47.41 31.99 11.14
N SER A 16 47.78 32.89 10.23
CA SER A 16 46.90 33.48 9.22
C SER A 16 47.60 33.38 7.86
N LEU A 17 46.85 33.00 6.83
CA LEU A 17 47.33 32.95 5.46
C LEU A 17 46.35 33.74 4.58
N THR A 18 46.89 34.54 3.67
CA THR A 18 46.09 35.24 2.67
C THR A 18 46.71 35.03 1.31
N VAL A 19 45.93 34.47 0.39
CA VAL A 19 46.30 34.26 -1.02
C VAL A 19 45.44 35.19 -1.87
N MET A 20 46.07 36.07 -2.66
CA MET A 20 45.36 37.10 -3.43
C MET A 20 44.71 36.59 -4.72
N ALA A 21 45.17 35.46 -5.24
CA ALA A 21 44.72 34.91 -6.52
C ALA A 21 44.32 33.44 -6.39
N ASN A 22 45.27 32.51 -6.50
CA ASN A 22 45.01 31.08 -6.54
C ASN A 22 45.97 30.31 -5.62
N GLU A 23 45.47 29.25 -5.01
CA GLU A 23 46.26 28.28 -4.27
C GLU A 23 46.09 26.89 -4.90
N THR A 24 47.19 26.18 -5.07
CA THR A 24 47.20 24.79 -5.53
C THR A 24 48.03 23.96 -4.56
N ILE A 25 47.41 22.92 -4.01
CA ILE A 25 48.07 21.95 -3.14
C ILE A 25 48.07 20.60 -3.86
N HIS A 26 49.24 20.00 -4.03
CA HIS A 26 49.39 18.66 -4.61
C HIS A 26 50.08 17.75 -3.61
N VAL A 27 49.35 16.72 -3.16
CA VAL A 27 49.86 15.68 -2.26
C VAL A 27 49.95 14.38 -3.06
N VAL A 28 51.15 13.79 -3.14
CA VAL A 28 51.41 12.60 -3.98
C VAL A 28 50.95 11.30 -3.32
N ALA A 29 50.99 11.24 -1.99
CA ALA A 29 50.66 10.04 -1.22
C ALA A 29 49.40 10.24 -0.37
N ASN A 30 49.56 10.72 0.87
CA ASN A 30 48.47 10.82 1.84
C ASN A 30 48.48 12.18 2.53
N SER A 31 47.29 12.66 2.92
CA SER A 31 47.10 13.82 3.78
C SER A 31 46.32 13.41 5.03
N THR A 32 46.64 14.01 6.17
CA THR A 32 45.91 13.83 7.43
C THR A 32 45.81 15.18 8.13
N GLU A 33 44.62 15.50 8.60
CA GLU A 33 44.32 16.74 9.30
C GLU A 33 43.57 16.40 10.59
N ASN A 34 44.04 16.95 11.72
CA ASN A 34 43.44 16.80 13.03
C ASN A 34 43.06 18.20 13.54
N ILE A 35 41.79 18.37 13.90
CA ILE A 35 41.25 19.61 14.48
C ILE A 35 40.54 19.22 15.78
N ASP A 36 41.09 19.63 16.92
CA ASP A 36 40.61 19.18 18.23
C ASP A 36 39.30 19.86 18.67
N ALA A 37 39.02 21.05 18.14
CA ALA A 37 37.84 21.83 18.47
C ALA A 37 36.87 21.92 17.30
N ASN A 38 36.89 23.04 16.57
CA ASN A 38 35.89 23.33 15.54
C ASN A 38 36.55 23.58 14.18
N HIS A 39 35.94 23.04 13.13
CA HIS A 39 36.27 23.35 11.73
C HIS A 39 35.09 24.12 11.12
N SER A 40 35.37 25.29 10.53
CA SER A 40 34.42 26.02 9.69
C SER A 40 35.05 26.28 8.33
N GLN A 41 34.29 26.02 7.26
CA GLN A 41 34.67 26.27 5.89
C GLN A 41 33.55 27.04 5.19
N THR A 42 33.91 28.12 4.50
CA THR A 42 32.99 28.92 3.70
C THR A 42 33.52 29.00 2.27
N VAL A 43 32.71 28.57 1.31
CA VAL A 43 32.99 28.69 -0.12
C VAL A 43 31.98 29.65 -0.72
N GLY A 44 32.45 30.76 -1.32
CA GLY A 44 31.57 31.83 -1.79
C GLY A 44 30.76 31.48 -3.05
N LEU A 45 31.22 30.50 -3.83
CA LEU A 45 30.57 30.07 -5.08
C LEU A 45 30.38 28.55 -5.09
N ASN A 46 31.28 27.81 -5.75
CA ASN A 46 31.11 26.38 -6.00
C ASN A 46 32.14 25.54 -5.25
N GLN A 47 31.67 24.43 -4.68
CA GLN A 47 32.52 23.38 -4.12
C GLN A 47 32.30 22.08 -4.88
N THR A 48 33.38 21.51 -5.42
CA THR A 48 33.37 20.19 -6.07
C THR A 48 34.29 19.27 -5.30
N VAL A 49 33.80 18.08 -4.97
CA VAL A 49 34.57 17.03 -4.30
C VAL A 49 34.48 15.76 -5.14
N THR A 50 35.63 15.25 -5.56
CA THR A 50 35.73 14.00 -6.31
C THR A 50 36.50 12.97 -5.48
N VAL A 51 35.91 11.81 -5.28
CA VAL A 51 36.52 10.69 -4.56
C VAL A 51 36.55 9.49 -5.50
N GLY A 52 37.74 8.93 -5.75
CA GLY A 52 37.92 7.90 -6.78
C GLY A 52 37.45 6.50 -6.38
N ILE A 53 37.43 6.18 -5.08
CA ILE A 53 37.13 4.83 -4.59
C ILE A 53 36.02 4.86 -3.55
N ALA A 54 36.28 5.38 -2.35
CA ALA A 54 35.34 5.31 -1.23
C ALA A 54 35.43 6.56 -0.36
N ARG A 55 34.27 6.99 0.13
CA ARG A 55 34.10 8.05 1.13
C ARG A 55 33.40 7.47 2.34
N VAL A 56 33.90 7.77 3.54
CA VAL A 56 33.30 7.39 4.82
C VAL A 56 33.20 8.64 5.67
N ASP A 57 31.99 8.95 6.13
CA ASP A 57 31.73 10.04 7.07
C ASP A 57 31.20 9.42 8.37
N THR A 58 31.71 9.87 9.52
CA THR A 58 31.23 9.45 10.85
C THR A 58 30.94 10.69 11.67
N VAL A 59 29.71 10.78 12.19
CA VAL A 59 29.23 11.90 13.01
C VAL A 59 28.82 11.35 14.37
N GLY A 60 29.43 11.86 15.44
CA GLY A 60 29.23 11.33 16.79
C GLY A 60 27.92 11.74 17.47
N ALA A 61 27.27 12.80 16.98
CA ALA A 61 26.04 13.34 17.58
C ALA A 61 24.95 13.58 16.53
N ALA A 62 24.93 14.78 15.92
CA ALA A 62 23.88 15.18 14.98
C ALA A 62 24.47 15.68 13.66
N GLU A 63 23.80 15.35 12.56
CA GLU A 63 24.08 15.89 11.24
C GLU A 63 22.85 16.69 10.78
N ALA A 64 23.07 17.92 10.32
CA ALA A 64 22.06 18.75 9.70
C ALA A 64 22.53 19.16 8.29
N ARG A 65 21.61 19.08 7.32
CA ARG A 65 21.85 19.49 5.93
C ARG A 65 20.69 20.37 5.48
N THR A 66 21.03 21.56 4.97
CA THR A 66 20.07 22.49 4.40
C THR A 66 20.46 22.78 2.95
N VAL A 67 19.50 22.64 2.05
CA VAL A 67 19.67 22.93 0.61
C VAL A 67 18.62 23.95 0.23
N GLY A 68 19.04 25.11 -0.28
CA GLY A 68 18.12 26.22 -0.62
C GLY A 68 17.35 26.04 -1.93
N ALA A 69 17.73 25.06 -2.74
CA ALA A 69 17.13 24.75 -4.03
C ALA A 69 17.02 23.22 -4.21
N ALA A 70 17.25 22.71 -5.42
CA ALA A 70 17.16 21.28 -5.70
C ALA A 70 18.33 20.48 -5.11
N GLN A 71 18.04 19.25 -4.67
CA GLN A 71 19.02 18.23 -4.33
C GLN A 71 18.80 17.00 -5.21
N THR A 72 19.86 16.50 -5.85
CA THR A 72 19.81 15.28 -6.67
C THR A 72 20.86 14.30 -6.17
N ASN A 73 20.44 13.05 -5.92
CA ASN A 73 21.32 11.97 -5.49
C ASN A 73 21.21 10.81 -6.49
N THR A 74 22.30 10.50 -7.19
CA THR A 74 22.37 9.37 -8.12
C THR A 74 23.19 8.24 -7.48
N ILE A 75 22.60 7.06 -7.36
CA ILE A 75 23.25 5.86 -6.83
C ILE A 75 23.29 4.83 -7.96
N GLY A 76 24.50 4.42 -8.36
CA GLY A 76 24.69 3.50 -9.50
C GLY A 76 24.41 2.02 -9.21
N ALA A 77 24.37 1.64 -7.94
CA ALA A 77 24.10 0.26 -7.51
C ALA A 77 23.09 0.25 -6.35
N THR A 78 23.54 0.01 -5.12
CA THR A 78 22.67 -0.19 -3.96
C THR A 78 22.69 1.01 -3.02
N ARG A 79 21.50 1.39 -2.52
CA ARG A 79 21.33 2.32 -1.40
C ARG A 79 20.71 1.58 -0.22
N SER A 80 21.39 1.60 0.93
CA SER A 80 20.85 1.08 2.19
C SER A 80 20.70 2.22 3.19
N VAL A 81 19.63 2.19 3.98
CA VAL A 81 19.35 3.15 5.05
C VAL A 81 18.87 2.37 6.27
N THR A 82 19.47 2.63 7.42
CA THR A 82 19.06 2.04 8.71
C THR A 82 18.83 3.16 9.70
N VAL A 83 17.69 3.13 10.38
CA VAL A 83 17.28 4.13 11.37
C VAL A 83 16.93 3.40 12.66
N GLY A 84 17.57 3.80 13.78
CA GLY A 84 17.44 3.08 15.04
C GLY A 84 16.16 3.36 15.84
N ILE A 85 15.54 4.53 15.66
CA ILE A 85 14.38 4.96 16.46
C ILE A 85 13.19 5.32 15.57
N SER A 86 13.30 6.41 14.81
CA SER A 86 12.17 6.92 14.02
C SER A 86 12.64 7.69 12.79
N GLN A 87 11.88 7.58 11.70
CA GLN A 87 12.06 8.38 10.50
C GLN A 87 10.76 9.13 10.21
N SER A 88 10.89 10.42 9.87
CA SER A 88 9.78 11.24 9.39
C SER A 88 10.11 11.77 7.99
N HIS A 89 9.10 11.85 7.14
CA HIS A 89 9.21 12.37 5.78
C HIS A 89 8.05 13.32 5.52
N SER A 90 8.36 14.59 5.24
CA SER A 90 7.36 15.63 5.02
C SER A 90 7.60 16.27 3.66
N ILE A 91 6.57 16.25 2.81
CA ILE A 91 6.60 16.79 1.45
C ILE A 91 5.49 17.82 1.30
N GLY A 92 5.84 19.03 0.84
CA GLY A 92 4.90 20.16 0.79
C GLY A 92 4.01 20.24 -0.46
N ALA A 93 4.37 19.56 -1.55
CA ALA A 93 3.66 19.65 -2.83
C ALA A 93 3.27 18.27 -3.39
N GLY A 94 4.24 17.46 -3.80
CA GLY A 94 3.99 16.14 -4.37
C GLY A 94 5.16 15.20 -4.18
N ASP A 95 4.86 13.93 -3.96
CA ASP A 95 5.81 12.83 -3.83
C ASP A 95 5.50 11.76 -4.88
N SER A 96 6.53 11.24 -5.54
CA SER A 96 6.39 10.28 -6.64
C SER A 96 7.48 9.23 -6.58
N TRP A 97 7.07 7.97 -6.78
CA TRP A 97 7.93 6.80 -6.68
C TRP A 97 7.73 5.91 -7.90
N ASP A 98 8.78 5.76 -8.70
CA ASP A 98 8.81 4.85 -9.84
C ASP A 98 9.69 3.64 -9.53
N ILE A 99 9.08 2.46 -9.47
CA ILE A 99 9.75 1.20 -9.15
C ILE A 99 9.72 0.30 -10.39
N GLY A 100 10.89 -0.06 -10.92
CA GLY A 100 11.01 -0.84 -12.16
C GLY A 100 10.81 -2.35 -12.02
N ALA A 101 11.07 -2.93 -10.84
CA ALA A 101 11.00 -4.37 -10.62
C ALA A 101 9.97 -4.77 -9.55
N GLY A 102 10.27 -4.53 -8.28
CA GLY A 102 9.40 -4.90 -7.17
C GLY A 102 9.65 -4.06 -5.92
N GLN A 103 8.64 -4.00 -5.05
CA GLN A 103 8.68 -3.29 -3.78
C GLN A 103 8.08 -4.20 -2.70
N ASP A 104 8.88 -4.49 -1.68
CA ASP A 104 8.44 -5.21 -0.49
C ASP A 104 8.32 -4.24 0.69
N ILE A 105 7.21 -4.33 1.42
CA ILE A 105 6.95 -3.54 2.62
C ILE A 105 6.58 -4.50 3.75
N ASN A 106 7.40 -4.53 4.80
CA ASN A 106 7.15 -5.33 6.00
C ASN A 106 6.94 -4.41 7.21
N ILE A 107 5.82 -4.56 7.91
CA ILE A 107 5.38 -3.69 9.00
C ILE A 107 5.10 -4.55 10.21
N GLY A 108 5.85 -4.36 11.29
CA GLY A 108 5.78 -5.22 12.48
C GLY A 108 4.63 -4.92 13.45
N ALA A 109 4.13 -3.68 13.49
CA ALA A 109 3.08 -3.26 14.42
C ALA A 109 1.79 -2.85 13.70
N GLY A 110 1.77 -1.68 13.07
CA GLY A 110 0.58 -1.19 12.40
C GLY A 110 0.89 -0.14 11.34
N GLN A 111 -0.03 0.02 10.39
CA GLN A 111 0.02 1.02 9.33
C GLN A 111 -1.30 1.77 9.31
N THR A 112 -1.23 3.10 9.20
CA THR A 112 -2.39 3.93 8.95
C THR A 112 -2.14 4.78 7.71
N VAL A 113 -3.11 4.81 6.81
CA VAL A 113 -3.08 5.62 5.60
C VAL A 113 -4.32 6.50 5.61
N ALA A 114 -4.11 7.82 5.62
CA ALA A 114 -5.18 8.80 5.55
C ALA A 114 -5.08 9.56 4.23
N ILE A 115 -6.21 9.70 3.53
CA ILE A 115 -6.26 10.25 2.17
C ILE A 115 -7.31 11.34 2.15
N GLY A 116 -6.90 12.58 1.86
CA GLY A 116 -7.78 13.75 1.97
C GLY A 116 -8.73 13.96 0.79
N ALA A 117 -8.38 13.48 -0.41
CA ALA A 117 -9.15 13.73 -1.63
C ALA A 117 -9.57 12.41 -2.31
N SER A 118 -8.62 11.71 -2.94
CA SER A 118 -8.91 10.49 -3.69
C SER A 118 -7.73 9.54 -3.72
N GLN A 119 -8.03 8.25 -3.91
CA GLN A 119 -7.06 7.20 -4.16
C GLN A 119 -7.51 6.40 -5.37
N ALA A 120 -6.58 6.13 -6.28
CA ALA A 120 -6.78 5.19 -7.38
C ALA A 120 -5.77 4.05 -7.25
N THR A 121 -6.22 2.83 -7.54
CA THR A 121 -5.36 1.64 -7.54
C THR A 121 -5.64 0.85 -8.81
N SER A 122 -4.60 0.62 -9.60
CA SER A 122 -4.64 -0.23 -10.79
C SER A 122 -3.73 -1.42 -10.57
N VAL A 123 -4.26 -2.63 -10.73
CA VAL A 123 -3.51 -3.87 -10.55
C VAL A 123 -3.54 -4.64 -11.86
N GLY A 124 -2.37 -4.86 -12.47
CA GLY A 124 -2.26 -5.47 -13.79
C GLY A 124 -2.52 -6.98 -13.78
N ALA A 125 -1.82 -7.73 -12.94
CA ALA A 125 -1.87 -9.19 -12.95
C ALA A 125 -2.80 -9.78 -11.88
N SER A 126 -2.52 -9.53 -10.60
CA SER A 126 -3.29 -10.10 -9.49
C SER A 126 -3.13 -9.32 -8.20
N ARG A 127 -4.14 -9.43 -7.33
CA ARG A 127 -4.12 -8.96 -5.94
C ARG A 127 -4.55 -10.11 -5.04
N SER A 128 -3.79 -10.37 -3.97
CA SER A 128 -4.16 -11.29 -2.91
C SER A 128 -4.18 -10.52 -1.58
N ALA A 129 -5.14 -10.84 -0.73
CA ALA A 129 -5.23 -10.31 0.62
C ALA A 129 -5.58 -11.45 1.58
N SER A 130 -4.80 -11.59 2.65
CA SER A 130 -5.06 -12.55 3.73
C SER A 130 -5.20 -11.77 5.03
N ILE A 131 -6.40 -11.76 5.59
CA ILE A 131 -6.74 -11.04 6.81
C ILE A 131 -7.10 -12.09 7.86
N ALA A 132 -6.31 -12.15 8.94
CA ALA A 132 -6.47 -13.19 9.97
C ALA A 132 -7.52 -12.85 11.04
N SER A 133 -7.85 -11.56 11.17
CA SER A 133 -8.87 -11.07 12.10
C SER A 133 -9.96 -10.35 11.30
N ASN A 134 -10.17 -9.06 11.55
CA ASN A 134 -11.30 -8.33 10.96
C ASN A 134 -10.88 -7.58 9.69
N ASP A 135 -11.72 -7.64 8.66
CA ASP A 135 -11.70 -6.75 7.50
C ASP A 135 -13.03 -5.98 7.49
N ALA A 136 -12.96 -4.65 7.61
CA ALA A 136 -14.14 -3.79 7.66
C ALA A 136 -14.06 -2.74 6.56
N THR A 137 -15.13 -2.62 5.78
CA THR A 137 -15.27 -1.65 4.71
C THR A 137 -16.54 -0.83 4.93
N ASP A 138 -16.38 0.48 5.11
CA ASP A 138 -17.49 1.44 5.21
C ASP A 138 -17.44 2.40 4.01
N ILE A 139 -18.57 2.55 3.33
CA ILE A 139 -18.70 3.32 2.09
C ILE A 139 -19.92 4.21 2.21
N GLY A 140 -19.70 5.51 2.44
CA GLY A 140 -20.77 6.51 2.49
C GLY A 140 -21.39 6.85 1.13
N GLY A 141 -20.74 6.44 0.02
CA GLY A 141 -21.18 6.66 -1.36
C GLY A 141 -21.65 5.38 -2.06
N GLY A 142 -21.53 5.34 -3.40
CA GLY A 142 -21.86 4.16 -4.20
C GLY A 142 -20.72 3.13 -4.22
N HIS A 143 -21.06 1.84 -4.17
CA HIS A 143 -20.12 0.73 -4.36
C HIS A 143 -20.52 -0.10 -5.59
N MET A 144 -19.60 -0.29 -6.53
CA MET A 144 -19.81 -1.11 -7.72
C MET A 144 -18.77 -2.22 -7.79
N LEU A 145 -19.24 -3.47 -7.87
CA LEU A 145 -18.40 -4.65 -8.04
C LEU A 145 -18.70 -5.32 -9.38
N LYS A 146 -17.73 -5.32 -10.29
CA LYS A 146 -17.82 -6.00 -11.58
C LYS A 146 -16.85 -7.17 -11.63
N ILE A 147 -17.38 -8.37 -11.83
CA ILE A 147 -16.60 -9.61 -11.88
C ILE A 147 -16.86 -10.28 -13.22
N ALA A 148 -15.81 -10.48 -14.01
CA ALA A 148 -15.92 -11.03 -15.36
C ALA A 148 -15.95 -12.57 -15.41
N LYS A 149 -15.49 -13.24 -14.35
CA LYS A 149 -15.44 -14.69 -14.24
C LYS A 149 -16.33 -15.15 -13.07
N GLY A 150 -15.78 -15.81 -12.06
CA GLY A 150 -16.53 -16.31 -10.91
C GLY A 150 -16.32 -15.47 -9.65
N SER A 151 -17.30 -15.51 -8.76
CA SER A 151 -17.22 -15.02 -7.38
C SER A 151 -17.73 -16.10 -6.44
N LYS A 152 -17.04 -16.32 -5.31
CA LYS A 152 -17.48 -17.19 -4.22
C LYS A 152 -17.43 -16.39 -2.93
N ILE A 153 -18.51 -16.45 -2.17
CA ILE A 153 -18.58 -15.95 -0.80
C ILE A 153 -18.79 -17.19 0.07
N ASP A 154 -17.84 -17.46 0.97
CA ASP A 154 -17.87 -18.59 1.89
C ASP A 154 -17.91 -18.04 3.32
N VAL A 155 -18.96 -18.36 4.07
CA VAL A 155 -19.23 -17.78 5.40
C VAL A 155 -19.33 -18.92 6.40
N GLY A 156 -18.44 -18.94 7.39
CA GLY A 156 -18.34 -20.03 8.37
C GLY A 156 -19.43 -20.02 9.43
N GLU A 157 -20.01 -18.85 9.73
CA GLU A 157 -21.06 -18.69 10.73
C GLU A 157 -22.34 -18.11 10.12
N SER A 158 -22.52 -16.79 10.19
CA SER A 158 -23.75 -16.11 9.73
C SER A 158 -23.43 -15.01 8.72
N GLY A 159 -24.25 -14.93 7.67
CA GLY A 159 -24.24 -13.85 6.69
C GLY A 159 -25.58 -13.13 6.70
N VAL A 160 -25.56 -11.80 6.66
CA VAL A 160 -26.75 -10.96 6.58
C VAL A 160 -26.64 -10.04 5.38
N ILE A 161 -27.71 -9.96 4.59
CA ILE A 161 -27.87 -8.98 3.53
C ILE A 161 -29.10 -8.14 3.90
N ASP A 162 -28.86 -6.95 4.43
CA ASP A 162 -29.91 -5.98 4.77
C ASP A 162 -29.95 -4.87 3.72
N VAL A 163 -31.12 -4.64 3.13
CA VAL A 163 -31.30 -3.72 2.01
C VAL A 163 -32.52 -2.83 2.27
N GLY A 164 -32.28 -1.54 2.47
CA GLY A 164 -33.35 -0.59 2.84
C GLY A 164 -34.35 -0.23 1.74
N LYS A 165 -34.10 -0.62 0.48
CA LYS A 165 -35.02 -0.39 -0.65
C LYS A 165 -35.21 -1.68 -1.46
N ASN A 166 -34.67 -1.74 -2.68
CA ASN A 166 -34.87 -2.87 -3.59
C ASN A 166 -33.68 -3.81 -3.55
N PHE A 167 -33.95 -5.10 -3.35
CA PHE A 167 -32.98 -6.18 -3.54
C PHE A 167 -33.33 -6.97 -4.79
N THR A 168 -32.50 -6.85 -5.83
CA THR A 168 -32.71 -7.53 -7.12
C THR A 168 -31.62 -8.56 -7.34
N LEU A 169 -32.01 -9.81 -7.59
CA LEU A 169 -31.14 -10.88 -8.05
C LEU A 169 -31.53 -11.27 -9.47
N ASP A 170 -30.72 -10.88 -10.45
CA ASP A 170 -30.93 -11.18 -11.88
C ASP A 170 -29.85 -12.19 -12.34
N ALA A 171 -30.28 -13.43 -12.58
CA ALA A 171 -29.44 -14.49 -13.12
C ALA A 171 -29.94 -14.93 -14.49
N LYS A 172 -29.02 -15.18 -15.43
CA LYS A 172 -29.37 -15.51 -16.83
C LYS A 172 -29.77 -16.97 -17.05
N GLU A 173 -29.35 -17.87 -16.18
CA GLU A 173 -29.61 -19.30 -16.32
C GLU A 173 -30.51 -19.84 -15.20
N SER A 174 -30.12 -19.65 -13.94
CA SER A 174 -30.93 -20.08 -12.80
C SER A 174 -30.54 -19.36 -11.51
N ILE A 175 -31.46 -19.37 -10.55
CA ILE A 175 -31.24 -19.03 -9.15
C ILE A 175 -31.53 -20.28 -8.32
N THR A 176 -30.61 -20.68 -7.44
CA THR A 176 -30.79 -21.82 -6.53
C THR A 176 -30.54 -21.38 -5.09
N LEU A 177 -31.54 -21.56 -4.23
CA LEU A 177 -31.45 -21.40 -2.78
C LEU A 177 -31.48 -22.78 -2.16
N LYS A 178 -30.38 -23.23 -1.55
CA LYS A 178 -30.25 -24.60 -1.04
C LYS A 178 -29.91 -24.60 0.46
N THR A 179 -30.51 -25.51 1.21
CA THR A 179 -30.21 -25.76 2.62
C THR A 179 -30.28 -27.27 2.87
N GLY A 180 -29.13 -27.92 3.04
CA GLY A 180 -29.08 -29.39 3.16
C GLY A 180 -29.74 -30.08 1.97
N SER A 181 -30.81 -30.84 2.22
CA SER A 181 -31.63 -31.53 1.23
C SER A 181 -32.83 -30.72 0.69
N ALA A 182 -33.10 -29.54 1.24
CA ALA A 182 -34.15 -28.64 0.75
C ALA A 182 -33.60 -27.65 -0.27
N GLN A 183 -34.38 -27.30 -1.29
CA GLN A 183 -33.98 -26.30 -2.28
C GLN A 183 -35.17 -25.57 -2.94
N ILE A 184 -34.91 -24.33 -3.37
CA ILE A 184 -35.77 -23.57 -4.29
C ILE A 184 -34.93 -23.27 -5.53
N VAL A 185 -35.41 -23.67 -6.71
CA VAL A 185 -34.72 -23.44 -7.98
C VAL A 185 -35.65 -22.68 -8.93
N MET A 186 -35.18 -21.54 -9.43
CA MET A 186 -35.83 -20.76 -10.48
C MET A 186 -34.98 -20.86 -11.75
N LYS A 187 -35.58 -21.29 -12.86
CA LYS A 187 -34.90 -21.47 -14.15
C LYS A 187 -35.28 -20.35 -15.13
N LYS A 188 -34.44 -20.13 -16.15
CA LYS A 188 -34.68 -19.15 -17.21
C LYS A 188 -35.95 -19.36 -18.03
N ASP A 189 -36.47 -20.59 -18.07
CA ASP A 189 -37.73 -20.92 -18.76
C ASP A 189 -38.98 -20.58 -17.92
N GLY A 190 -38.80 -19.99 -16.73
CA GLY A 190 -39.87 -19.64 -15.80
C GLY A 190 -40.28 -20.77 -14.84
N THR A 191 -39.71 -21.97 -14.98
CA THR A 191 -39.96 -23.07 -14.04
C THR A 191 -39.44 -22.72 -12.65
N ILE A 192 -40.30 -22.84 -11.65
CA ILE A 192 -39.94 -22.72 -10.23
C ILE A 192 -40.17 -24.08 -9.56
N ILE A 193 -39.14 -24.60 -8.92
CA ILE A 193 -39.16 -25.88 -8.20
C ILE A 193 -38.92 -25.59 -6.72
N ILE A 194 -39.76 -26.14 -5.85
CA ILE A 194 -39.64 -26.04 -4.38
C ILE A 194 -39.64 -27.47 -3.83
N GLU A 195 -38.53 -27.89 -3.25
CA GLU A 195 -38.32 -29.24 -2.72
C GLU A 195 -37.95 -29.19 -1.23
N GLY A 196 -38.58 -30.05 -0.44
CA GLY A 196 -38.33 -30.21 0.99
C GLY A 196 -39.12 -31.39 1.56
N LYS A 197 -38.75 -31.85 2.76
CA LYS A 197 -39.48 -32.91 3.47
C LYS A 197 -40.91 -32.47 3.80
N ASP A 198 -41.02 -31.32 4.45
CA ASP A 198 -42.28 -30.71 4.85
C ASP A 198 -42.35 -29.32 4.21
N ILE A 199 -43.34 -29.09 3.36
CA ILE A 199 -43.63 -27.77 2.78
C ILE A 199 -44.93 -27.27 3.40
N THR A 200 -44.81 -26.31 4.32
CA THR A 200 -45.95 -25.72 5.02
C THR A 200 -46.21 -24.31 4.49
N VAL A 201 -47.40 -24.07 3.92
CA VAL A 201 -47.84 -22.74 3.47
C VAL A 201 -48.98 -22.27 4.38
N LYS A 202 -48.71 -21.28 5.24
CA LYS A 202 -49.72 -20.66 6.13
C LYS A 202 -50.07 -19.26 5.64
N GLY A 203 -51.29 -19.05 5.20
CA GLY A 203 -51.83 -17.72 4.89
C GLY A 203 -52.83 -17.27 5.94
N SER A 204 -52.71 -16.04 6.45
CA SER A 204 -53.76 -15.42 7.29
C SER A 204 -54.93 -14.89 6.44
N GLY A 205 -54.69 -14.61 5.16
CA GLY A 205 -55.71 -14.27 4.17
C GLY A 205 -55.95 -15.40 3.17
N LYS A 206 -56.43 -15.05 1.98
CA LYS A 206 -56.68 -16.02 0.90
C LYS A 206 -55.37 -16.42 0.20
N VAL A 207 -55.12 -17.72 0.05
CA VAL A 207 -54.10 -18.26 -0.86
C VAL A 207 -54.77 -18.53 -2.22
N ASN A 208 -54.27 -17.92 -3.30
CA ASN A 208 -54.80 -18.13 -4.65
C ASN A 208 -53.82 -18.96 -5.47
N ILE A 209 -54.30 -20.05 -6.07
CA ILE A 209 -53.56 -20.87 -7.04
C ILE A 209 -54.37 -20.83 -8.34
N LYS A 210 -53.77 -20.34 -9.42
CA LYS A 210 -54.41 -20.23 -10.74
C LYS A 210 -53.43 -20.72 -11.79
N ALA A 211 -53.91 -21.55 -12.71
CA ALA A 211 -53.16 -22.00 -13.89
C ALA A 211 -54.04 -21.88 -15.12
N SER A 212 -53.43 -21.53 -16.26
CA SER A 212 -54.10 -21.57 -17.56
C SER A 212 -54.28 -23.01 -18.07
N GLY A 213 -53.42 -23.91 -17.60
CA GLY A 213 -53.54 -25.35 -17.79
C GLY A 213 -53.93 -26.05 -16.48
N ASP A 214 -53.48 -27.29 -16.30
CA ASP A 214 -53.90 -28.12 -15.18
C ASP A 214 -53.21 -27.75 -13.85
N VAL A 215 -53.97 -27.86 -12.77
CA VAL A 215 -53.43 -27.94 -11.41
C VAL A 215 -53.49 -29.39 -10.97
N ILE A 216 -52.33 -30.02 -10.78
CA ILE A 216 -52.24 -31.43 -10.37
C ILE A 216 -51.80 -31.50 -8.91
N ILE A 217 -52.66 -32.02 -8.04
CA ILE A 217 -52.36 -32.26 -6.63
C ILE A 217 -52.34 -33.77 -6.40
N LYS A 218 -51.22 -34.28 -5.86
CA LYS A 218 -51.04 -35.68 -5.52
C LYS A 218 -50.58 -35.81 -4.08
N GLY A 219 -51.31 -36.59 -3.30
CA GLY A 219 -50.99 -36.93 -1.92
C GLY A 219 -51.72 -38.20 -1.53
N SER A 220 -51.28 -38.87 -0.46
CA SER A 220 -52.00 -40.01 0.11
C SER A 220 -53.38 -39.60 0.66
N SER A 221 -53.55 -38.33 1.06
CA SER A 221 -54.82 -37.73 1.47
C SER A 221 -54.81 -36.24 1.18
N ILE A 222 -55.95 -35.72 0.71
CA ILE A 222 -56.20 -34.28 0.51
C ILE A 222 -57.42 -33.95 1.36
N ASN A 223 -57.24 -33.08 2.35
CA ASN A 223 -58.32 -32.64 3.25
C ASN A 223 -58.72 -31.22 2.88
N GLU A 224 -59.98 -31.04 2.48
CA GLU A 224 -60.58 -29.73 2.17
C GLU A 224 -61.70 -29.49 3.20
N ASN A 225 -61.65 -28.37 3.92
CA ASN A 225 -62.66 -27.96 4.91
C ASN A 225 -62.87 -26.46 4.82
#